data_AF-A0A7C2T9R1-F1
#
_entry.id   AF-A0A7C2T9R1-F1
#
_cell.length_a   1.000
_cell.length_b   1.000
_cell.length_c   1.000
_cell.angle_alpha   90.00
_cell.angle_beta   90.00
_cell.angle_gamma   90.00
#
_symmetry.space_group_name_H-M   'P 1'
#
loop_
_entity.id
_entity.type
_entity.pdbx_description
1 polymer ?
#
loop_
_entity_poly.entity_id
_entity_poly.type
_entity_poly.pdbx_seq_one_letter_code
_entity_poly.pdbx_strand_id
1 'polypeptide(L)'
;YKITPKDEISAWIIKLYKNTFQPPIRPYHIENPIKYLYQYIFEHDIKVFAEHKYDGTHIQISKQGIFKHSGSIASSEQLGYLIYIAYDQPELMNKVKEAIQKDYILECEIFGKHYTPRGFHKDYQKNLDLVVFEIGKENSWITPPEKYEILNQLELPNPPHYNVEYSSAEDLEKRLSDLALKPESFEGIVAKGKFIPNGHELILDYVKSNLLIFKVKKEILLPREEVREIKTFKKDENIKITINKEIYSILKSEIENEIAKISSEKGKEYTRG
;
A
#
# COMPACT_ATOMS: atom_id res chain seq x y z
N TYR A 1 -10.59 17.33 22.15
CA TYR A 1 -11.74 16.86 21.35
C TYR A 1 -11.95 15.39 21.68
N LYS A 2 -13.12 14.99 22.20
CA LYS A 2 -13.41 13.59 22.55
C LYS A 2 -13.72 12.80 21.28
N ILE A 3 -12.80 11.92 20.88
CA ILE A 3 -13.03 10.93 19.83
C ILE A 3 -13.99 9.90 20.42
N THR A 4 -15.22 9.83 19.91
CA THR A 4 -16.18 8.78 20.27
C THR A 4 -16.10 7.74 19.15
N PRO A 5 -15.46 6.57 19.35
CA PRO A 5 -15.41 5.57 18.31
C PRO A 5 -16.85 5.22 17.90
N LYS A 6 -17.10 5.07 16.60
CA LYS A 6 -18.22 4.22 16.17
C LYS A 6 -17.79 2.79 16.49
N ASP A 7 -18.05 2.37 17.73
CA ASP A 7 -17.43 1.23 18.43
C ASP A 7 -17.35 -0.07 17.61
N GLU A 8 -18.31 -0.29 16.70
CA GLU A 8 -18.39 -1.53 15.92
C GLU A 8 -17.28 -1.73 14.87
N ILE A 9 -16.86 -0.67 14.16
CA ILE A 9 -15.82 -0.81 13.10
C ILE A 9 -14.46 -0.99 13.76
N SER A 10 -14.14 -0.17 14.76
CA SER A 10 -12.88 -0.30 15.51
C SER A 10 -12.79 -1.65 16.22
N ALA A 11 -13.89 -2.13 16.83
CA ALA A 11 -13.94 -3.47 17.41
C ALA A 11 -13.73 -4.58 16.37
N TRP A 12 -14.30 -4.43 15.16
CA TRP A 12 -14.07 -5.37 14.06
C TRP A 12 -12.59 -5.40 13.64
N ILE A 13 -11.95 -4.25 13.45
CA ILE A 13 -10.52 -4.16 13.10
C ILE A 13 -9.66 -4.82 14.18
N ILE A 14 -9.91 -4.50 15.45
CA ILE A 14 -9.17 -5.07 16.59
C ILE A 14 -9.38 -6.60 16.66
N LYS A 15 -10.61 -7.07 16.43
CA LYS A 15 -10.91 -8.51 16.40
C LYS A 15 -10.18 -9.20 15.24
N LEU A 16 -10.16 -8.58 14.06
CA LEU A 16 -9.45 -9.09 12.89
C LEU A 16 -7.94 -9.18 13.16
N TYR A 17 -7.37 -8.12 13.74
CA TYR A 17 -5.96 -8.06 14.15
C TYR A 17 -5.60 -9.16 15.15
N LYS A 18 -6.40 -9.35 16.21
CA LYS A 18 -6.13 -10.34 17.27
C LYS A 18 -6.21 -11.79 16.79
N ASN A 19 -7.02 -12.05 15.78
CA ASN A 19 -7.19 -13.38 15.19
C ASN A 19 -6.28 -13.60 13.96
N THR A 20 -5.26 -12.75 13.78
CA THR A 20 -4.36 -12.84 12.64
C THR A 20 -3.52 -14.12 12.73
N PHE A 21 -3.50 -14.89 11.64
CA PHE A 21 -2.68 -16.10 11.54
C PHE A 21 -1.66 -15.98 10.40
N GLN A 22 -2.03 -16.41 9.19
CA GLN A 22 -1.17 -16.39 8.02
C GLN A 22 -1.89 -15.67 6.87
N PRO A 23 -1.17 -14.86 6.07
CA PRO A 23 -1.78 -14.18 4.94
C PRO A 23 -2.25 -15.19 3.88
N PRO A 24 -3.47 -15.01 3.31
CA PRO A 24 -4.02 -15.93 2.31
C PRO A 24 -3.29 -15.84 0.96
N ILE A 25 -2.78 -14.67 0.61
CA ILE A 25 -1.82 -14.49 -0.47
C ILE A 25 -0.54 -13.92 0.14
N ARG A 26 0.61 -14.51 -0.20
CA ARG A 26 1.89 -14.05 0.32
C ARG A 26 2.16 -12.63 -0.21
N PRO A 27 2.36 -11.64 0.68
CA PRO A 27 2.75 -10.31 0.26
C PRO A 27 4.07 -10.34 -0.52
N TYR A 28 4.27 -9.36 -1.37
CA TYR A 28 5.40 -9.32 -2.28
C TYR A 28 6.01 -7.93 -2.38
N HIS A 29 7.31 -7.91 -2.70
CA HIS A 29 7.98 -6.71 -3.15
C HIS A 29 7.97 -6.66 -4.69
N ILE A 30 7.92 -5.44 -5.23
CA ILE A 30 7.96 -5.17 -6.67
C ILE A 30 9.29 -4.51 -7.02
N GLU A 31 9.90 -4.97 -8.10
CA GLU A 31 11.21 -4.49 -8.55
C GLU A 31 11.10 -3.50 -9.70
N ASN A 32 12.18 -2.76 -9.93
CA ASN A 32 12.32 -1.99 -11.16
C ASN A 32 12.51 -2.94 -12.35
N PRO A 33 12.02 -2.59 -13.55
CA PRO A 33 12.13 -3.45 -14.71
C PRO A 33 13.58 -3.56 -15.17
N ILE A 34 14.01 -4.78 -15.52
CA ILE A 34 15.17 -4.99 -16.37
C ILE A 34 14.78 -4.77 -17.84
N LYS A 35 15.72 -4.36 -18.68
CA LYS A 35 15.43 -4.07 -20.10
C LYS A 35 14.78 -5.25 -20.84
N TYR A 36 15.20 -6.48 -20.53
CA TYR A 36 14.62 -7.70 -21.09
C TYR A 36 13.13 -7.86 -20.80
N LEU A 37 12.62 -7.31 -19.69
CA LEU A 37 11.22 -7.44 -19.34
C LEU A 37 10.29 -6.77 -20.36
N TYR A 38 10.68 -5.62 -20.90
CA TYR A 38 9.89 -4.93 -21.93
C TYR A 38 9.83 -5.73 -23.24
N GLN A 39 10.95 -6.32 -23.63
CA GLN A 39 11.01 -7.21 -24.79
C GLN A 39 10.06 -8.39 -24.60
N TYR A 40 10.11 -9.02 -23.43
CA TYR A 40 9.25 -10.15 -23.09
C TYR A 40 7.77 -9.78 -23.12
N ILE A 41 7.39 -8.64 -22.55
CA ILE A 41 6.00 -8.14 -22.58
C ILE A 41 5.51 -7.95 -24.02
N PHE A 42 6.35 -7.41 -24.88
CA PHE A 42 6.03 -7.17 -26.28
C PHE A 42 5.88 -8.50 -27.05
N GLU A 43 6.85 -9.41 -26.94
CA GLU A 43 6.84 -10.70 -27.65
C GLU A 43 5.68 -11.61 -27.26
N HIS A 44 5.16 -11.45 -26.04
CA HIS A 44 4.04 -12.22 -25.52
C HIS A 44 2.68 -11.48 -25.55
N ASP A 45 2.61 -10.33 -26.23
CA ASP A 45 1.38 -9.53 -26.40
C ASP A 45 0.64 -9.25 -25.07
N ILE A 46 1.38 -9.01 -23.98
CA ILE A 46 0.80 -8.85 -22.64
C ILE A 46 0.18 -7.47 -22.48
N LYS A 47 -1.14 -7.37 -22.37
CA LYS A 47 -1.80 -6.09 -22.07
C LYS A 47 -1.29 -5.47 -20.76
N VAL A 48 -0.79 -4.24 -20.85
CA VAL A 48 -0.22 -3.50 -19.71
C VAL A 48 -1.15 -2.39 -19.25
N PHE A 49 -1.34 -2.33 -17.94
CA PHE A 49 -2.01 -1.23 -17.23
C PHE A 49 -1.01 -0.55 -16.30
N ALA A 50 -1.07 0.77 -16.20
CA ALA A 50 -0.21 1.56 -15.33
C ALA A 50 -1.03 2.26 -14.26
N GLU A 51 -0.65 2.11 -12.99
CA GLU A 51 -1.26 2.77 -11.83
C GLU A 51 -0.32 3.79 -11.21
N HIS A 52 -0.86 4.89 -10.67
CA HIS A 52 -0.06 5.81 -9.85
C HIS A 52 0.49 5.11 -8.61
N LYS A 53 1.78 5.32 -8.32
CA LYS A 53 2.44 4.73 -7.16
C LYS A 53 2.39 5.68 -5.97
N TYR A 54 1.55 5.36 -5.01
CA TYR A 54 1.48 6.06 -3.73
C TYR A 54 2.69 5.72 -2.83
N ASP A 55 3.13 6.72 -2.07
CA ASP A 55 4.17 6.63 -1.04
C ASP A 55 3.55 6.57 0.37
N GLY A 56 3.57 5.40 1.00
CA GLY A 56 3.00 5.18 2.31
C GLY A 56 3.44 3.86 2.92
N THR A 57 2.50 3.15 3.55
CA THR A 57 2.73 1.83 4.12
C THR A 57 1.74 0.83 3.57
N HIS A 58 2.31 -0.26 3.05
CA HIS A 58 1.56 -1.39 2.54
C HIS A 58 0.99 -2.25 3.68
N ILE A 59 -0.30 -2.53 3.60
CA ILE A 59 -1.04 -3.43 4.45
C ILE A 59 -1.93 -4.38 3.63
N GLN A 60 -1.96 -5.66 3.99
CA GLN A 60 -2.93 -6.62 3.48
C GLN A 60 -4.06 -6.77 4.49
N ILE A 61 -5.31 -6.74 4.03
CA ILE A 61 -6.51 -6.98 4.85
C ILE A 61 -7.29 -8.15 4.25
N SER A 62 -7.62 -9.14 5.07
CA SER A 62 -8.38 -10.34 4.67
C SER A 62 -9.15 -10.90 5.86
N LYS A 63 -10.00 -11.92 5.67
CA LYS A 63 -10.66 -12.61 6.80
C LYS A 63 -9.67 -13.24 7.78
N GLN A 64 -8.46 -13.58 7.30
CA GLN A 64 -7.40 -14.22 8.07
C GLN A 64 -6.60 -13.24 8.93
N GLY A 65 -6.80 -11.93 8.77
CA GLY A 65 -6.13 -10.92 9.59
C GLY A 65 -5.61 -9.72 8.80
N ILE A 66 -4.67 -9.02 9.43
CA ILE A 66 -4.06 -7.78 8.93
C ILE A 66 -2.55 -7.93 8.92
N PHE A 67 -1.92 -7.75 7.75
CA PHE A 67 -0.52 -8.11 7.53
C PHE A 67 0.29 -6.98 6.90
N LYS A 68 1.60 -6.98 7.15
CA LYS A 68 2.59 -6.13 6.48
C LYS A 68 2.95 -6.68 5.10
N HIS A 69 3.64 -5.86 4.32
CA HIS A 69 4.33 -6.28 3.08
C HIS A 69 5.28 -7.48 3.25
N SER A 70 5.75 -7.77 4.47
CA SER A 70 6.61 -8.93 4.77
C SER A 70 5.82 -10.21 5.03
N GLY A 71 4.49 -10.15 5.10
CA GLY A 71 3.62 -11.27 5.51
C GLY A 71 3.51 -11.47 7.02
N SER A 72 4.23 -10.69 7.83
CA SER A 72 4.04 -10.68 9.28
C SER A 72 2.82 -9.86 9.68
N ILE A 73 2.33 -10.07 10.91
CA ILE A 73 1.22 -9.31 11.48
C ILE A 73 1.54 -7.80 11.42
N ALA A 74 0.52 -6.98 11.12
CA ALA A 74 0.61 -5.52 11.14
C ALA A 74 1.20 -5.00 12.46
N SER A 75 1.86 -3.84 12.45
CA SER A 75 2.33 -3.21 13.69
C SER A 75 1.16 -2.53 14.42
N SER A 76 1.34 -2.27 15.72
CA SER A 76 0.41 -1.43 16.48
C SER A 76 0.23 -0.04 15.86
N GLU A 77 1.26 0.49 15.21
CA GLU A 77 1.20 1.76 14.48
C GLU A 77 0.27 1.67 13.26
N GLN A 78 0.43 0.63 12.41
CA GLN A 78 -0.45 0.40 11.27
C GLN A 78 -1.90 0.14 11.70
N LEU A 79 -2.09 -0.55 12.82
CA LEU A 79 -3.40 -0.72 13.45
C LEU A 79 -4.00 0.64 13.88
N GLY A 80 -3.18 1.51 14.49
CA GLY A 80 -3.57 2.87 14.86
C GLY A 80 -4.02 3.69 13.64
N TYR A 81 -3.33 3.58 12.51
CA TYR A 81 -3.73 4.24 11.27
C TYR A 81 -5.09 3.76 10.75
N LEU A 82 -5.33 2.44 10.75
CA LEU A 82 -6.64 1.90 10.36
C LEU A 82 -7.76 2.36 11.29
N ILE A 83 -7.51 2.42 12.60
CA ILE A 83 -8.51 2.91 13.57
C ILE A 83 -8.78 4.40 13.34
N TYR A 84 -7.75 5.20 13.07
CA TYR A 84 -7.92 6.61 12.72
C TYR A 84 -8.78 6.77 11.46
N ILE A 85 -8.46 6.03 10.40
CA ILE A 85 -9.24 6.05 9.15
C ILE A 85 -10.68 5.58 9.39
N ALA A 86 -10.91 4.59 10.26
CA ALA A 86 -12.26 4.16 10.61
C ALA A 86 -13.08 5.23 11.34
N TYR A 87 -12.42 6.10 12.11
CA TYR A 87 -13.05 7.22 12.77
C TYR A 87 -13.34 8.39 11.80
N ASP A 88 -12.34 8.76 10.99
CA ASP A 88 -12.40 9.90 10.07
C ASP A 88 -13.23 9.59 8.80
N GLN A 89 -13.16 8.35 8.32
CA GLN A 89 -13.75 7.87 7.08
C GLN A 89 -14.54 6.55 7.29
N PRO A 90 -15.62 6.56 8.11
CA PRO A 90 -16.33 5.34 8.48
C PRO A 90 -16.99 4.63 7.29
N GLU A 91 -17.47 5.37 6.30
CA GLU A 91 -18.08 4.79 5.09
C GLU A 91 -17.07 3.99 4.28
N LEU A 92 -15.85 4.52 4.11
CA LEU A 92 -14.75 3.80 3.47
C LEU A 92 -14.44 2.49 4.21
N MET A 93 -14.32 2.53 5.54
CA MET A 93 -14.02 1.33 6.32
C MET A 93 -15.17 0.32 6.37
N ASN A 94 -16.42 0.76 6.23
CA ASN A 94 -17.55 -0.15 6.03
C ASN A 94 -17.44 -0.89 4.69
N LYS A 95 -17.09 -0.20 3.60
CA LYS A 95 -16.86 -0.83 2.29
C LYS A 95 -15.71 -1.84 2.32
N VAL A 96 -14.62 -1.49 3.01
CA VAL A 96 -13.51 -2.43 3.28
C VAL A 96 -14.03 -3.66 4.01
N LYS A 97 -14.77 -3.48 5.12
CA LYS A 97 -15.37 -4.58 5.90
C LYS A 97 -16.28 -5.47 5.06
N GLU A 98 -17.14 -4.89 4.22
CA GLU A 98 -18.04 -5.62 3.31
C GLU A 98 -17.27 -6.43 2.27
N ALA A 99 -16.22 -5.86 1.67
CA ALA A 99 -15.34 -6.57 0.75
C ALA A 99 -14.70 -7.79 1.43
N ILE A 100 -14.17 -7.61 2.66
CA ILE A 100 -13.62 -8.73 3.44
C ILE A 100 -14.71 -9.78 3.76
N GLN A 101 -15.94 -9.37 4.09
CA GLN A 101 -17.05 -10.30 4.33
C GLN A 101 -17.41 -11.13 3.09
N LYS A 102 -17.24 -10.58 1.89
CA LYS A 102 -17.40 -11.24 0.58
C LYS A 102 -16.18 -12.10 0.16
N ASP A 103 -15.27 -12.39 1.09
CA ASP A 103 -14.07 -13.21 0.88
C ASP A 103 -13.02 -12.57 -0.05
N TYR A 104 -13.05 -11.25 -0.23
CA TYR A 104 -11.97 -10.55 -0.90
C TYR A 104 -10.75 -10.36 0.03
N ILE A 105 -9.60 -10.33 -0.61
CA ILE A 105 -8.28 -10.03 -0.02
C ILE A 105 -7.85 -8.69 -0.62
N LEU A 106 -7.50 -7.72 0.21
CA LEU A 106 -7.17 -6.37 -0.24
C LEU A 106 -5.72 -6.06 0.08
N GLU A 107 -4.98 -5.56 -0.92
CA GLU A 107 -3.71 -4.88 -0.68
C GLU A 107 -3.92 -3.38 -0.75
N CYS A 108 -3.58 -2.71 0.34
CA CYS A 108 -3.86 -1.31 0.54
C CYS A 108 -2.57 -0.55 0.82
N GLU A 109 -2.51 0.68 0.32
CA GLU A 109 -1.53 1.68 0.75
C GLU A 109 -2.23 2.63 1.74
N ILE A 110 -1.67 2.77 2.94
CA ILE A 110 -2.05 3.82 3.88
C ILE A 110 -1.08 4.98 3.72
N PHE A 111 -1.60 6.17 3.48
CA PHE A 111 -0.82 7.38 3.16
C PHE A 111 -1.59 8.64 3.59
N GLY A 112 -1.01 9.82 3.43
CA GLY A 112 -1.73 11.08 3.60
C GLY A 112 -0.80 12.23 3.98
N LYS A 113 -1.39 13.39 4.25
CA LYS A 113 -0.63 14.60 4.64
C LYS A 113 0.23 14.40 5.88
N HIS A 114 -0.24 13.62 6.85
CA HIS A 114 0.49 13.32 8.08
C HIS A 114 1.33 12.04 7.99
N TYR A 115 1.19 11.27 6.90
CA TYR A 115 1.96 10.06 6.66
C TYR A 115 2.40 9.96 5.20
N THR A 116 3.56 10.56 4.92
CA THR A 116 4.20 10.54 3.61
C THR A 116 5.72 10.38 3.78
N PRO A 117 6.22 9.14 3.82
CA PRO A 117 7.62 8.86 4.13
C PRO A 117 8.64 9.64 3.29
N ARG A 118 8.36 9.83 2.00
CA ARG A 118 9.20 10.57 1.05
C ARG A 118 8.68 11.97 0.73
N GLY A 119 7.55 12.37 1.32
CA GLY A 119 7.00 13.72 1.21
C GLY A 119 6.20 13.99 -0.06
N PHE A 120 5.78 12.95 -0.81
CA PHE A 120 4.97 13.10 -2.02
C PHE A 120 3.53 13.58 -1.75
N HIS A 121 3.02 13.40 -0.52
CA HIS A 121 1.62 13.70 -0.17
C HIS A 121 1.45 14.89 0.79
N LYS A 122 2.44 15.78 0.88
CA LYS A 122 2.42 16.92 1.83
C LYS A 122 1.21 17.84 1.66
N ASP A 123 0.72 17.96 0.44
CA ASP A 123 -0.44 18.79 0.09
C ASP A 123 -1.71 17.96 -0.15
N TYR A 124 -1.70 16.68 0.24
CA TYR A 124 -2.86 15.81 0.10
C TYR A 124 -3.99 16.27 1.03
N GLN A 125 -5.24 16.10 0.57
CA GLN A 125 -6.40 16.69 1.23
C GLN A 125 -6.69 16.08 2.61
N LYS A 126 -6.38 14.80 2.81
CA LYS A 126 -6.65 14.06 4.05
C LYS A 126 -5.38 13.84 4.87
N ASN A 127 -5.54 13.81 6.20
CA ASN A 127 -4.44 13.53 7.13
C ASN A 127 -3.90 12.10 6.96
N LEU A 128 -4.83 11.14 6.92
CA LEU A 128 -4.61 9.74 6.60
C LEU A 128 -5.73 9.27 5.67
N ASP A 129 -5.35 8.46 4.69
CA ASP A 129 -6.21 7.88 3.68
C ASP A 129 -5.75 6.46 3.37
N LEU A 130 -6.61 5.74 2.67
CA LEU A 130 -6.37 4.38 2.23
C LEU A 130 -6.77 4.24 0.77
N VAL A 131 -5.91 3.63 -0.03
CA VAL A 131 -6.20 3.24 -1.41
C VAL A 131 -5.91 1.76 -1.59
N VAL A 132 -6.79 1.05 -2.29
CA VAL A 132 -6.68 -0.38 -2.58
C VAL A 132 -6.00 -0.55 -3.93
N PHE A 133 -4.77 -1.06 -3.96
CA PHE A 133 -3.99 -1.22 -5.18
C PHE A 133 -4.00 -2.65 -5.74
N GLU A 134 -4.34 -3.66 -4.93
CA GLU A 134 -4.72 -4.99 -5.43
C GLU A 134 -5.96 -5.54 -4.71
N ILE A 135 -6.65 -6.43 -5.41
CA ILE A 135 -7.72 -7.24 -4.87
C ILE A 135 -7.53 -8.69 -5.33
N GLY A 136 -7.73 -9.63 -4.40
CA GLY A 136 -7.60 -11.06 -4.61
C GLY A 136 -8.81 -11.81 -4.11
N LYS A 137 -8.95 -13.06 -4.57
CA LYS A 137 -9.96 -14.02 -4.12
C LYS A 137 -9.41 -15.43 -4.29
N GLU A 138 -9.84 -16.36 -3.43
CA GLU A 138 -9.43 -17.78 -3.51
C GLU A 138 -7.90 -17.98 -3.59
N ASN A 139 -7.14 -17.17 -2.84
CA ASN A 139 -5.67 -17.17 -2.79
C ASN A 139 -4.98 -16.81 -4.13
N SER A 140 -5.65 -16.06 -5.01
CA SER A 140 -5.08 -15.54 -6.25
C SER A 140 -5.41 -14.06 -6.44
N TRP A 141 -4.59 -13.35 -7.21
CA TRP A 141 -4.86 -11.95 -7.55
C TRP A 141 -5.88 -11.88 -8.68
N ILE A 142 -6.82 -10.95 -8.57
CA ILE A 142 -7.67 -10.58 -9.69
C ILE A 142 -6.85 -9.58 -10.51
N THR A 143 -6.60 -9.91 -11.78
CA THR A 143 -5.72 -9.13 -12.65
C THR A 143 -6.46 -8.00 -13.34
N PRO A 144 -5.78 -6.92 -13.78
CA PRO A 144 -6.35 -5.99 -14.74
C PRO A 144 -6.85 -6.67 -16.02
N PRO A 145 -7.93 -6.16 -16.66
CA PRO A 145 -8.76 -5.04 -16.22
C PRO A 145 -9.83 -5.40 -15.17
N GLU A 146 -10.14 -6.69 -15.01
CA GLU A 146 -11.25 -7.21 -14.17
C GLU A 146 -11.23 -6.65 -12.74
N LYS A 147 -10.03 -6.47 -12.17
CA LYS A 147 -9.88 -5.93 -10.81
C LYS A 147 -10.49 -4.53 -10.65
N TYR A 148 -10.41 -3.68 -11.67
CA TYR A 148 -10.91 -2.32 -11.60
C TYR A 148 -12.43 -2.29 -11.60
N GLU A 149 -13.07 -3.19 -12.35
CA GLU A 149 -14.52 -3.35 -12.37
C GLU A 149 -15.04 -3.75 -10.99
N ILE A 150 -14.36 -4.70 -10.33
CA ILE A 150 -14.71 -5.13 -8.97
C ILE A 150 -14.49 -4.02 -7.94
N LEU A 151 -13.35 -3.31 -7.99
CA LEU A 151 -13.10 -2.20 -7.07
C LEU A 151 -14.15 -1.08 -7.22
N ASN A 152 -14.57 -0.80 -8.45
CA ASN A 152 -15.67 0.14 -8.73
C ASN A 152 -17.01 -0.35 -8.18
N GLN A 153 -17.35 -1.63 -8.36
CA GLN A 153 -18.59 -2.22 -7.81
C GLN A 153 -18.62 -2.24 -6.29
N LEU A 154 -17.46 -2.38 -5.65
CA LEU A 154 -17.30 -2.30 -4.19
C LEU A 154 -17.16 -0.85 -3.70
N GLU A 155 -17.12 0.12 -4.62
CA GLU A 155 -16.88 1.53 -4.37
C GLU A 155 -15.64 1.80 -3.50
N LEU A 156 -14.60 0.97 -3.66
CA LEU A 156 -13.33 1.08 -2.97
C LEU A 156 -12.39 2.02 -3.74
N PRO A 157 -11.72 2.96 -3.06
CA PRO A 157 -10.77 3.85 -3.71
C PRO A 157 -9.59 3.03 -4.24
N ASN A 158 -9.24 3.24 -5.51
CA ASN A 158 -8.11 2.61 -6.17
C ASN A 158 -7.25 3.66 -6.88
N PRO A 159 -5.96 3.37 -7.15
CA PRO A 159 -5.11 4.32 -7.84
C PRO A 159 -5.67 4.67 -9.23
N PRO A 160 -5.56 5.92 -9.68
CA PRO A 160 -5.78 6.25 -11.08
C PRO A 160 -4.92 5.35 -11.97
N HIS A 161 -5.53 4.85 -13.04
CA HIS A 161 -4.90 3.88 -13.92
C HIS A 161 -5.14 4.17 -15.39
N TYR A 162 -4.26 3.62 -16.24
CA TYR A 162 -4.28 3.80 -17.69
C TYR A 162 -4.06 2.45 -18.37
N ASN A 163 -4.80 2.19 -19.44
CA ASN A 163 -4.40 1.18 -20.42
C ASN A 163 -3.20 1.73 -21.21
N VAL A 164 -2.10 0.98 -21.28
CA VAL A 164 -0.88 1.38 -21.98
C VAL A 164 -0.87 0.70 -23.33
N GLU A 165 -1.24 1.45 -24.36
CA GLU A 165 -1.11 0.99 -25.74
C GLU A 165 0.33 1.21 -26.21
N TYR A 166 0.95 0.17 -26.79
CA TYR A 166 2.33 0.22 -27.27
C TYR A 166 2.49 -0.61 -28.55
N SER A 167 3.47 -0.25 -29.39
CA SER A 167 3.76 -0.95 -30.65
C SER A 167 5.15 -1.59 -30.74
N SER A 168 6.01 -1.37 -29.73
CA SER A 168 7.30 -2.04 -29.57
C SER A 168 7.72 -2.05 -28.10
N ALA A 169 8.78 -2.80 -27.77
CA ALA A 169 9.36 -2.81 -26.42
C ALA A 169 9.90 -1.42 -26.01
N GLU A 170 10.54 -0.69 -26.92
CA GLU A 170 11.04 0.67 -26.69
C GLU A 170 9.90 1.67 -26.51
N ASP A 171 8.83 1.53 -27.28
CA ASP A 171 7.63 2.37 -27.13
C ASP A 171 6.95 2.13 -25.78
N LEU A 172 6.86 0.86 -25.34
CA LEU A 172 6.37 0.52 -24.01
C LEU A 172 7.21 1.15 -22.90
N GLU A 173 8.53 0.98 -22.95
CA GLU A 173 9.48 1.57 -21.99
C GLU A 173 9.32 3.10 -21.93
N LYS A 174 9.26 3.75 -23.10
CA LYS A 174 9.08 5.19 -23.21
C LYS A 174 7.76 5.64 -22.60
N ARG A 175 6.65 5.00 -22.95
CA ARG A 175 5.31 5.37 -22.45
C ARG A 175 5.18 5.22 -20.95
N LEU A 176 5.71 4.13 -20.39
CA LEU A 176 5.73 3.93 -18.94
C LEU A 176 6.59 4.97 -18.23
N SER A 177 7.72 5.37 -18.84
CA SER A 177 8.57 6.44 -18.31
C SER A 177 7.87 7.80 -18.36
N ASP A 178 7.23 8.14 -19.48
CA ASP A 178 6.46 9.38 -19.64
C ASP A 178 5.31 9.46 -18.61
N LEU A 179 4.61 8.35 -18.37
CA LEU A 179 3.58 8.25 -17.33
C LEU A 179 4.19 8.40 -15.93
N ALA A 180 5.31 7.73 -15.63
CA ALA A 180 5.97 7.82 -14.34
C ALA A 180 6.36 9.25 -13.97
N LEU A 181 6.74 10.07 -14.95
CA LEU A 181 7.20 11.45 -14.75
C LEU A 181 6.08 12.46 -14.52
N LYS A 182 4.82 12.08 -14.74
CA LYS A 182 3.68 12.97 -14.53
C LYS A 182 3.60 13.44 -13.06
N PRO A 183 3.32 14.73 -12.79
CA PRO A 183 3.25 15.25 -11.41
C PRO A 183 2.34 14.42 -10.50
N GLU A 184 1.16 14.06 -10.98
CA GLU A 184 0.14 13.29 -10.26
C GLU A 184 0.55 11.85 -9.93
N SER A 185 1.58 11.30 -10.60
CA SER A 185 2.06 9.95 -10.32
C SER A 185 2.96 9.87 -9.06
N PHE A 186 3.00 10.89 -8.21
CA PHE A 186 3.73 10.87 -6.93
C PHE A 186 5.16 10.30 -7.05
N GLU A 187 5.42 9.09 -6.56
CA GLU A 187 6.72 8.41 -6.63
C GLU A 187 7.05 7.84 -8.03
N GLY A 188 6.02 7.53 -8.82
CA GLY A 188 6.11 6.95 -10.15
C GLY A 188 4.85 6.13 -10.49
N ILE A 189 5.00 5.07 -11.27
CA ILE A 189 3.89 4.16 -11.58
C ILE A 189 4.22 2.71 -11.21
N VAL A 190 3.18 1.89 -11.13
CA VAL A 190 3.26 0.44 -11.10
C VAL A 190 2.61 -0.10 -12.36
N ALA A 191 3.37 -0.80 -13.18
CA ALA A 191 2.89 -1.47 -14.40
C ALA A 191 2.45 -2.88 -14.06
N LYS A 192 1.32 -3.31 -14.62
CA LYS A 192 0.62 -4.54 -14.28
C LYS A 192 0.02 -5.20 -15.52
N GLY A 193 -0.02 -6.53 -15.55
CA GLY A 193 -0.65 -7.28 -16.63
C GLY A 193 -1.01 -8.69 -16.18
N LYS A 194 -2.01 -9.29 -16.82
CA LYS A 194 -2.33 -10.71 -16.62
C LYS A 194 -1.24 -11.55 -17.27
N PHE A 195 -0.66 -12.48 -16.51
CA PHE A 195 0.35 -13.38 -17.05
C PHE A 195 0.37 -14.69 -16.28
N ILE A 196 0.36 -15.81 -17.01
CA ILE A 196 0.47 -17.15 -16.42
C ILE A 196 1.78 -17.74 -16.93
N PRO A 197 2.78 -17.94 -16.06
CA PRO A 197 4.09 -18.42 -16.46
C PRO A 197 4.00 -19.87 -16.95
N ASN A 198 4.77 -20.23 -17.98
CA ASN A 198 4.84 -21.60 -18.50
C ASN A 198 6.11 -22.37 -18.05
N GLY A 199 6.92 -21.77 -17.18
CA GLY A 199 8.10 -22.37 -16.56
C GLY A 199 9.41 -22.08 -17.32
N HIS A 200 10.51 -21.91 -16.57
CA HIS A 200 11.86 -21.52 -17.03
C HIS A 200 12.07 -20.05 -17.47
N GLU A 201 11.13 -19.16 -17.16
CA GLU A 201 11.22 -17.76 -17.56
C GLU A 201 12.14 -16.95 -16.63
N LEU A 202 12.97 -16.07 -17.21
CA LEU A 202 13.82 -15.13 -16.46
C LEU A 202 13.04 -14.02 -15.75
N ILE A 203 11.74 -13.92 -15.99
CA ILE A 203 10.88 -12.85 -15.46
C ILE A 203 10.08 -13.26 -14.21
N LEU A 204 10.29 -14.47 -13.67
CA LEU A 204 9.49 -14.99 -12.55
C LEU A 204 9.50 -14.08 -11.32
N ASP A 205 10.56 -13.30 -11.10
CA ASP A 205 10.63 -12.32 -10.00
C ASP A 205 9.58 -11.21 -10.14
N TYR A 206 9.11 -10.93 -11.36
CA TYR A 206 8.06 -9.96 -11.68
C TYR A 206 6.66 -10.57 -11.68
N VAL A 207 6.52 -11.88 -11.52
CA VAL A 207 5.23 -12.59 -11.58
C VAL A 207 4.79 -13.01 -10.20
N LYS A 208 3.60 -12.56 -9.77
CA LYS A 208 2.99 -12.86 -8.48
C LYS A 208 1.74 -13.68 -8.72
N SER A 209 1.86 -15.00 -8.60
CA SER A 209 0.81 -15.94 -9.02
C SER A 209 0.50 -15.80 -10.52
N ASN A 210 -0.55 -15.05 -10.87
CA ASN A 210 -1.05 -14.80 -12.22
C ASN A 210 -0.89 -13.34 -12.67
N LEU A 211 -0.17 -12.53 -11.90
CA LEU A 211 -0.01 -11.09 -12.12
C LEU A 211 1.45 -10.74 -12.44
N LEU A 212 1.71 -10.24 -13.64
CA LEU A 212 2.95 -9.55 -13.95
C LEU A 212 2.91 -8.14 -13.33
N ILE A 213 3.94 -7.76 -12.59
CA ILE A 213 3.98 -6.47 -11.89
C ILE A 213 5.41 -5.94 -11.67
N PHE A 214 5.60 -4.65 -11.92
CA PHE A 214 6.87 -3.95 -11.67
C PHE A 214 6.65 -2.44 -11.45
N LYS A 215 7.63 -1.76 -10.83
CA LYS A 215 7.56 -0.31 -10.56
C LYS A 215 8.48 0.48 -11.49
N VAL A 216 8.04 1.66 -11.93
CA VAL A 216 8.86 2.64 -12.63
C VAL A 216 8.84 3.93 -11.81
N LYS A 217 9.99 4.32 -11.24
CA LYS A 217 10.08 5.45 -10.31
C LYS A 217 10.72 6.68 -10.94
N LYS A 218 10.23 7.86 -10.57
CA LYS A 218 10.79 9.16 -10.99
C LYS A 218 12.27 9.30 -10.64
N GLU A 219 12.67 8.84 -9.45
CA GLU A 219 14.04 8.96 -8.94
C GLU A 219 15.09 8.22 -9.80
N ILE A 220 14.66 7.22 -10.57
CA ILE A 220 15.53 6.44 -11.45
C ILE A 220 15.64 7.10 -12.83
N LEU A 221 14.53 7.66 -13.31
CA LEU A 221 14.44 8.33 -14.62
C LEU A 221 15.07 9.72 -14.60
N LEU A 222 14.95 10.41 -13.48
CA LEU A 222 15.60 11.68 -13.18
C LEU A 222 16.57 11.45 -12.03
N PRO A 223 17.77 10.88 -12.28
CA PRO A 223 18.78 10.81 -11.26
C PRO A 223 18.96 12.21 -10.70
N ARG A 224 18.82 12.36 -9.37
CA ARG A 224 19.07 13.64 -8.72
C ARG A 224 20.48 14.06 -9.11
N GLU A 225 20.64 15.27 -9.65
CA GLU A 225 21.95 15.90 -9.64
C GLU A 225 22.43 15.86 -8.18
N GLU A 226 23.54 15.15 -7.92
CA GLU A 226 24.22 15.29 -6.65
C GLU A 226 24.64 16.76 -6.56
N VAL A 227 23.83 17.58 -5.89
CA VAL A 227 24.34 18.82 -5.32
C VAL A 227 25.33 18.36 -4.24
N ARG A 228 26.58 18.14 -4.65
CA ARG A 228 27.72 18.06 -3.76
C ARG A 228 27.89 19.43 -3.13
N GLU A 229 27.05 19.73 -2.14
CA GLU A 229 27.46 20.68 -1.12
C GLU A 229 28.70 20.09 -0.46
N ILE A 230 29.86 20.63 -0.79
CA ILE A 230 31.08 20.45 -0.01
C ILE A 230 30.78 21.05 1.36
N LYS A 231 30.16 20.26 2.24
CA LYS A 231 30.02 20.59 3.65
C LYS A 231 31.37 20.36 4.29
N THR A 232 32.11 21.44 4.47
CA THR A 232 33.11 21.53 5.53
C THR A 232 32.47 21.00 6.81
N PHE A 233 33.02 19.91 7.34
CA PHE A 233 32.53 19.24 8.54
C PHE A 233 32.47 20.23 9.71
N LYS A 234 31.27 20.73 10.02
CA LYS A 234 30.87 21.00 11.40
C LYS A 234 29.99 19.85 11.83
N LYS A 235 30.48 19.17 12.86
CA LYS A 235 29.86 18.06 13.56
C LYS A 235 28.59 18.59 14.22
N ASP A 236 27.45 18.46 13.55
CA ASP A 236 26.14 18.66 14.16
C ASP A 236 25.29 17.41 13.98
N GLU A 237 24.95 16.85 15.13
CA GLU A 237 24.12 15.69 15.34
C GLU A 237 22.65 16.03 15.02
N ASN A 238 21.92 15.03 14.52
CA ASN A 238 20.46 14.97 14.34
C ASN A 238 19.87 15.47 13.01
N ILE A 239 19.75 14.55 12.04
CA ILE A 239 18.62 14.59 11.10
C ILE A 239 17.40 14.08 11.87
N LYS A 240 16.70 14.99 12.55
CA LYS A 240 15.38 14.73 13.16
C LYS A 240 14.34 14.72 12.05
N ILE A 241 13.70 13.57 11.85
CA ILE A 241 12.39 13.47 11.22
C ILE A 241 11.47 14.47 11.95
N THR A 242 10.95 15.48 11.26
CA THR A 242 9.95 16.39 11.83
C THR A 242 8.59 15.70 11.85
N ILE A 243 8.47 14.64 12.64
CA ILE A 243 7.19 14.29 13.25
C ILE A 243 6.96 15.39 14.29
N ASN A 244 5.80 16.03 14.27
CA ASN A 244 5.42 16.93 15.36
C ASN A 244 5.33 16.08 16.65
N LYS A 245 6.41 16.06 17.43
CA LYS A 245 6.63 15.15 18.56
C LYS A 245 5.53 15.27 19.61
N GLU A 246 4.91 16.44 19.74
CA GLU A 246 3.79 16.67 20.64
C GLU A 246 2.53 15.95 20.16
N ILE A 247 2.23 15.99 18.87
CA ILE A 247 1.06 15.29 18.30
C ILE A 247 1.26 13.77 18.37
N TYR A 248 2.47 13.30 18.10
CA TYR A 248 2.82 11.87 18.20
C TYR A 248 2.79 11.38 19.66
N SER A 249 3.24 12.17 20.63
CA SER A 249 3.16 11.77 22.03
C SER A 249 1.72 11.75 22.54
N ILE A 250 0.87 12.69 22.08
CA ILE A 250 -0.56 12.73 22.40
C ILE A 250 -1.25 11.48 21.81
N LEU A 251 -1.09 11.22 20.51
CA LEU A 251 -1.66 10.06 19.82
C LEU A 251 -1.18 8.73 20.43
N LYS A 252 0.11 8.63 20.73
CA LYS A 252 0.68 7.43 21.39
C LYS A 252 0.07 7.23 22.77
N SER A 253 -0.09 8.28 23.56
CA SER A 253 -0.70 8.17 24.90
C SER A 253 -2.18 7.82 24.84
N GLU A 254 -2.91 8.34 23.85
CA GLU A 254 -4.33 8.01 23.63
C GLU A 254 -4.49 6.56 23.18
N ILE A 255 -3.62 6.07 22.28
CA ILE A 255 -3.60 4.67 21.84
C ILE A 255 -3.24 3.73 23.01
N GLU A 256 -2.21 4.06 23.79
CA GLU A 256 -1.79 3.27 24.95
C GLU A 256 -2.86 3.22 26.04
N ASN A 257 -3.56 4.34 26.29
CA ASN A 257 -4.64 4.42 27.26
C ASN A 257 -5.85 3.58 26.84
N GLU A 258 -6.22 3.59 25.56
CA GLU A 258 -7.36 2.81 25.09
C GLU A 258 -7.04 1.31 25.03
N ILE A 259 -5.78 0.93 24.74
CA ILE A 259 -5.29 -0.45 24.91
C ILE A 259 -5.34 -0.87 26.39
N ALA A 260 -4.91 0.00 27.31
CA ALA A 260 -4.93 -0.27 28.75
C ALA A 260 -6.36 -0.41 29.29
N LYS A 261 -7.29 0.39 28.79
CA LYS A 261 -8.72 0.34 29.13
C LYS A 261 -9.41 -0.91 28.60
N ILE A 262 -9.13 -1.30 27.35
CA ILE A 262 -9.58 -2.59 26.79
C ILE A 262 -9.02 -3.77 27.60
N SER A 263 -7.79 -3.63 28.13
CA SER A 263 -7.13 -4.65 28.95
C SER A 263 -7.69 -4.72 30.38
N SER A 264 -8.15 -3.59 30.94
CA SER A 264 -8.74 -3.54 32.29
C SER A 264 -10.20 -3.96 32.30
N GLU A 265 -10.98 -3.63 31.27
CA GLU A 265 -12.40 -4.02 31.12
C GLU A 265 -12.56 -5.53 30.84
N LYS A 266 -11.51 -6.21 30.37
CA LYS A 266 -11.46 -7.67 30.17
C LYS A 266 -10.81 -8.46 31.30
N GLY A 267 -10.62 -7.87 32.48
CA GLY A 267 -10.39 -8.57 33.75
C GLY A 267 -9.54 -9.85 33.70
N LYS A 268 -8.22 -9.68 33.86
CA LYS A 268 -7.26 -10.68 34.39
C LYS A 268 -7.20 -12.05 33.69
N GLU A 269 -6.48 -12.13 32.57
CA GLU A 269 -5.75 -13.37 32.22
C GLU A 269 -4.37 -13.14 31.56
N TYR A 270 -3.93 -11.89 31.40
CA TYR A 270 -2.64 -11.59 30.77
C TYR A 270 -1.77 -10.69 31.65
N THR A 271 -1.34 -11.23 32.80
CA THR A 271 -0.10 -10.77 33.43
C THR A 271 0.80 -11.97 33.67
N ARG A 272 1.91 -11.97 32.93
CA ARG A 272 3.12 -12.81 33.01
C ARG A 272 3.08 -14.14 32.27
N GLY A 273 3.89 -14.17 31.21
CA GLY A 273 4.32 -15.30 30.38
C GLY A 273 5.17 -14.74 29.26
#